data_AF-A0A3M2APV9-F1
#
_entry.id   AF-A0A3M2APV9-F1
#
_cell.length_a   1.000
_cell.length_b   1.000
_cell.length_c   1.000
_cell.angle_alpha   90.00
_cell.angle_beta   90.00
_cell.angle_gamma   90.00
#
_symmetry.space_group_name_H-M   'P 1'
#
loop_
_entity.id
_entity.type
_entity.pdbx_description
1 polymer ?
#
loop_
_entity_poly.entity_id
_entity_poly.type
_entity_poly.pdbx_seq_one_letter_code
_entity_poly.pdbx_strand_id
1 'polypeptide(L)'
;MPTELNETILPWILGAFSLLIALTLLGGLKAWRDMKRSPYFFMRRQAEKRLQSYFSTAVVLALLAAGISLYGWQTPEDTTPRMAILTNAKPPKEEILQLFETTPAITEAAETETAVSIEIATDETGALSLTELDNTILQAGPVLPPEFDQLEPTAELRPDTQLGEIAFSTEVNNDYQPINPQRIFAEGNYTLYATFSYHAMQNGMEWAWVWRRNGEVVDGGNQIWQYGSDGPGYIYFSPEEGFQPGEYTLEVWVNGELLTQSSVIVNDAALSAGN
;
A
#
# COMPACT_ATOMS: atom_id res chain seq x y z
N MET A 1 49.42 -9.47 -12.04
CA MET A 1 49.04 -8.46 -11.02
C MET A 1 48.13 -9.17 -10.02
N PRO A 2 48.66 -9.75 -8.93
CA PRO A 2 47.85 -10.46 -7.96
C PRO A 2 47.18 -9.46 -7.02
N THR A 3 45.85 -9.57 -6.87
CA THR A 3 45.07 -8.75 -5.94
C THR A 3 45.18 -9.34 -4.54
N GLU A 4 46.19 -8.87 -3.81
CA GLU A 4 46.29 -8.92 -2.35
C GLU A 4 45.12 -8.10 -1.76
N LEU A 5 43.92 -8.68 -1.67
CA LEU A 5 42.88 -8.13 -0.80
C LEU A 5 43.26 -8.52 0.64
N ASN A 6 44.21 -7.75 1.16
CA ASN A 6 44.83 -7.83 2.49
C ASN A 6 43.87 -8.27 3.60
N GLU A 7 44.37 -9.13 4.49
CA GLU A 7 43.80 -9.50 5.79
C GLU A 7 43.35 -8.29 6.64
N THR A 8 43.86 -7.09 6.33
CA THR A 8 43.50 -5.83 6.98
C THR A 8 42.18 -5.23 6.50
N ILE A 9 41.74 -5.47 5.26
CA ILE A 9 40.56 -4.78 4.68
C ILE A 9 39.25 -5.49 5.07
N LEU A 10 39.31 -6.82 5.24
CA LEU A 10 38.18 -7.66 5.62
C LEU A 10 37.46 -7.22 6.92
N PRO A 11 38.15 -6.91 8.05
CA PRO A 11 37.47 -6.46 9.27
C PRO A 11 36.81 -5.08 9.12
N TRP A 12 37.33 -4.19 8.27
CA TRP A 12 36.71 -2.88 8.02
C TRP A 12 35.43 -3.00 7.18
N ILE A 13 35.42 -3.89 6.20
CA ILE A 13 34.22 -4.18 5.40
C ILE A 13 33.14 -4.80 6.30
N LEU A 14 33.49 -5.80 7.13
CA LEU A 14 32.57 -6.40 8.10
C LEU A 14 32.05 -5.37 9.12
N GLY A 15 32.91 -4.46 9.59
CA GLY A 15 32.51 -3.36 10.46
C GLY A 15 31.51 -2.40 9.80
N ALA A 16 31.74 -2.03 8.54
CA ALA A 16 30.84 -1.17 7.79
C ALA A 16 29.45 -1.82 7.58
N PHE A 17 29.40 -3.11 7.24
CA PHE A 17 28.15 -3.85 7.13
C PHE A 17 27.44 -4.00 8.47
N SER A 18 28.16 -4.30 9.55
CA SER A 18 27.57 -4.37 10.91
C SER A 18 26.99 -3.03 11.34
N LEU A 19 27.64 -1.90 11.01
CA LEU A 19 27.14 -0.56 11.30
C LEU A 19 25.88 -0.24 10.49
N LEU A 20 25.82 -0.65 9.22
CA LEU A 20 24.65 -0.52 8.37
C LEU A 20 23.47 -1.34 8.92
N ILE A 21 23.70 -2.58 9.34
CA ILE A 21 22.69 -3.43 9.97
C ILE A 21 22.19 -2.79 11.28
N ALA A 22 23.08 -2.30 12.14
CA ALA A 22 22.69 -1.62 13.37
C ALA A 22 21.85 -0.35 13.09
N LEU A 23 22.18 0.42 12.06
CA LEU A 23 21.41 1.59 11.65
C LEU A 23 19.99 1.22 11.18
N THR A 24 19.85 0.13 10.41
CA THR A 24 18.53 -0.36 9.99
C THR A 24 17.70 -0.88 11.15
N LEU A 25 18.31 -1.58 12.12
CA LEU A 25 17.64 -2.03 13.34
C LEU A 25 17.21 -0.87 14.23
N LEU A 26 18.02 0.18 14.36
CA LEU A 26 17.63 1.41 15.07
C LEU A 26 16.46 2.11 14.38
N GLY A 27 16.46 2.17 13.05
CA GLY A 27 15.32 2.66 12.27
C GLY A 27 14.04 1.85 12.54
N GLY A 28 14.16 0.51 12.55
CA GLY A 28 13.06 -0.40 12.90
C GLY A 28 12.57 -0.23 14.34
N LEU A 29 13.47 -0.09 15.31
CA LEU A 29 13.13 0.14 16.72
C LEU A 29 12.48 1.51 16.95
N LYS A 30 12.92 2.55 16.22
CA LYS A 30 12.27 3.86 16.22
C LYS A 30 10.86 3.76 15.65
N ALA A 31 10.69 3.12 14.49
CA ALA A 31 9.38 2.89 13.89
C ALA A 31 8.46 2.06 14.80
N TRP A 32 9.00 1.04 15.48
CA TRP A 32 8.27 0.23 16.46
C TRP A 32 7.88 1.02 17.72
N ARG A 33 8.73 1.96 18.16
CA ARG A 33 8.43 2.82 19.31
C ARG A 33 7.42 3.91 18.95
N ASP A 34 7.47 4.42 17.73
CA ASP A 34 6.49 5.36 17.18
C ASP A 34 5.13 4.66 16.98
N MET A 35 5.12 3.38 16.57
CA MET A 35 3.92 2.51 16.53
C MET A 35 3.32 2.25 17.93
N LYS A 36 4.15 2.14 18.98
CA LYS A 36 3.67 2.03 20.37
C LYS A 36 3.21 3.37 20.97
N ARG A 37 3.51 4.50 20.31
CA ARG A 37 3.12 5.85 20.74
C ARG A 37 1.99 6.48 19.91
N SER A 38 1.45 5.77 18.92
CA SER A 38 0.36 6.26 18.08
C SER A 38 -0.98 5.61 18.47
N PRO A 39 -1.90 6.36 19.09
CA PRO A 39 -3.18 5.82 19.54
C PRO A 39 -4.20 5.53 18.43
N TYR A 40 -3.93 5.80 17.14
CA TYR A 40 -4.99 5.92 16.13
C TYR A 40 -4.90 4.93 14.95
N PHE A 41 -6.07 4.55 14.46
CA PHE A 41 -6.48 3.56 13.45
C PHE A 41 -5.51 3.26 12.27
N PHE A 42 -4.68 4.19 11.81
CA PHE A 42 -4.01 4.11 10.51
C PHE A 42 -2.57 3.60 10.53
N MET A 43 -1.97 3.45 11.72
CA MET A 43 -0.60 2.91 11.83
C MET A 43 -0.49 1.43 11.48
N ARG A 44 -1.59 0.66 11.43
CA ARG A 44 -1.51 -0.78 11.11
C ARG A 44 -1.25 -1.05 9.62
N ARG A 45 -1.91 -0.34 8.69
CA ARG A 45 -1.74 -0.59 7.24
C ARG A 45 -0.45 -0.04 6.64
N GLN A 46 0.09 1.07 7.18
CA GLN A 46 1.34 1.65 6.68
C GLN A 46 2.59 1.10 7.39
N ALA A 47 2.50 0.71 8.67
CA ALA A 47 3.64 0.11 9.36
C ALA A 47 3.95 -1.30 8.86
N GLU A 48 2.95 -2.06 8.41
CA GLU A 48 3.16 -3.43 7.89
C GLU A 48 3.99 -3.43 6.60
N LYS A 49 3.67 -2.55 5.64
CA LYS A 49 4.45 -2.41 4.39
C LYS A 49 5.84 -1.82 4.63
N ARG A 50 5.97 -0.83 5.55
CA ARG A 50 7.27 -0.23 5.87
C ARG A 50 8.17 -1.22 6.64
N LEU A 51 7.63 -1.96 7.61
CA LEU A 51 8.35 -3.01 8.34
C LEU A 51 8.85 -4.08 7.38
N GLN A 52 8.02 -4.55 6.44
CA GLN A 52 8.43 -5.55 5.46
C GLN A 52 9.62 -5.07 4.60
N SER A 53 9.63 -3.81 4.18
CA SER A 53 10.75 -3.25 3.39
C SER A 53 12.06 -3.11 4.18
N TYR A 54 11.99 -2.75 5.47
CA TYR A 54 13.18 -2.70 6.32
C TYR A 54 13.69 -4.11 6.67
N PHE A 55 12.79 -5.07 6.93
CA PHE A 55 13.17 -6.47 7.17
C PHE A 55 13.80 -7.11 5.94
N SER A 56 13.26 -6.91 4.73
CA SER A 56 13.84 -7.46 3.51
C SER A 56 15.22 -6.87 3.22
N THR A 57 15.37 -5.55 3.38
CA THR A 57 16.65 -4.86 3.18
C THR A 57 17.71 -5.36 4.17
N ALA A 58 17.34 -5.56 5.44
CA ALA A 58 18.24 -6.11 6.45
C ALA A 58 18.65 -7.57 6.14
N VAL A 59 17.72 -8.40 5.67
CA VAL A 59 18.00 -9.80 5.27
C VAL A 59 18.94 -9.85 4.06
N VAL A 60 18.73 -9.02 3.05
CA VAL A 60 19.61 -8.95 1.87
C VAL A 60 21.03 -8.55 2.26
N LEU A 61 21.19 -7.54 3.12
CA LEU A 61 22.51 -7.13 3.62
C LEU A 61 23.19 -8.22 4.44
N ALA A 62 22.43 -8.96 5.27
CA ALA A 62 22.96 -10.08 6.04
C ALA A 62 23.44 -11.22 5.13
N LEU A 63 22.68 -11.55 4.07
CA LEU A 63 23.08 -12.56 3.09
C LEU A 63 24.32 -12.16 2.29
N LEU A 64 24.44 -10.88 1.90
CA LEU A 64 25.65 -10.37 1.25
C LEU A 64 26.87 -10.44 2.16
N ALA A 65 26.73 -10.05 3.44
CA ALA A 65 27.82 -10.17 4.42
C ALA A 65 28.24 -11.64 4.64
N ALA A 66 27.27 -12.56 4.74
CA ALA A 66 27.53 -13.99 4.87
C ALA A 66 28.20 -14.56 3.61
N GLY A 67 27.78 -14.13 2.41
CA GLY A 67 28.38 -14.52 1.14
C GLY A 67 29.83 -14.07 1.01
N ILE A 68 30.13 -12.82 1.37
CA ILE A 68 31.51 -12.28 1.38
C ILE A 68 32.37 -13.05 2.40
N SER A 69 31.82 -13.35 3.59
CA SER A 69 32.53 -14.13 4.61
C SER A 69 32.81 -15.57 4.17
N LEU A 70 31.87 -16.23 3.48
CA LEU A 70 32.05 -17.57 2.93
C LEU A 70 33.05 -17.57 1.77
N TYR A 71 32.99 -16.56 0.90
CA TYR A 71 33.93 -16.39 -0.20
C TYR A 71 35.37 -16.16 0.28
N GLY A 72 35.55 -15.36 1.35
CA GLY A 72 36.86 -15.17 1.98
C GLY A 72 37.45 -16.43 2.63
N TRP A 73 36.63 -17.45 2.91
CA TRP A 73 37.10 -18.76 3.40
C TRP A 73 37.47 -19.74 2.29
N GLN A 74 37.12 -19.48 1.04
CA GLN A 74 37.59 -20.29 -0.09
C GLN A 74 39.00 -19.83 -0.46
N THR A 75 40.01 -20.55 0.03
CA THR A 75 41.41 -20.34 -0.34
C THR A 75 41.60 -20.47 -1.85
N PRO A 76 42.34 -19.58 -2.54
CA PRO A 76 42.64 -19.74 -3.96
C PRO A 76 43.41 -21.05 -4.18
N GLU A 77 42.96 -21.92 -5.09
CA GLU A 77 43.83 -23.00 -5.60
C GLU A 77 45.04 -22.37 -6.30
N ASP A 78 46.24 -22.72 -5.84
CA ASP A 78 47.52 -22.25 -6.36
C ASP A 78 47.77 -22.87 -7.74
N THR A 79 47.16 -22.33 -8.79
CA THR A 79 47.47 -22.65 -10.19
C THR A 79 48.62 -21.77 -10.68
N THR A 80 49.76 -21.76 -9.98
CA THR A 80 51.01 -21.27 -10.55
C THR A 80 51.64 -22.38 -11.41
N PRO A 81 51.56 -22.32 -12.76
CA PRO A 81 52.31 -23.25 -13.59
C PRO A 81 53.81 -22.95 -13.41
N ARG A 82 54.51 -23.78 -12.63
CA ARG A 82 55.97 -23.71 -12.52
C ARG A 82 56.56 -24.21 -13.84
N MET A 83 56.86 -23.27 -14.72
CA MET A 83 57.57 -23.51 -15.97
C MET A 83 58.97 -24.07 -15.66
N ALA A 84 59.12 -25.40 -15.74
CA ALA A 84 60.43 -26.03 -15.80
C ALA A 84 61.05 -25.66 -17.16
N ILE A 85 62.05 -24.79 -17.13
CA ILE A 85 62.81 -24.39 -18.31
C ILE A 85 63.69 -25.57 -18.71
N LEU A 86 63.17 -26.48 -19.53
CA LEU A 86 63.97 -27.47 -20.23
C LEU A 86 64.49 -26.80 -21.50
N THR A 87 65.75 -26.35 -21.45
CA THR A 87 66.49 -25.97 -22.63
C THR A 87 66.72 -27.22 -23.49
N ASN A 88 65.96 -27.37 -24.58
CA ASN A 88 66.44 -28.06 -25.76
C ASN A 88 65.63 -27.65 -26.99
N ALA A 89 66.32 -27.04 -27.95
CA ALA A 89 65.75 -26.50 -29.18
C ALA A 89 65.41 -27.59 -30.21
N LYS A 90 64.24 -27.51 -30.87
CA LYS A 90 64.05 -27.96 -32.26
C LYS A 90 62.81 -27.28 -32.91
N PRO A 91 62.89 -26.78 -34.16
CA PRO A 91 62.00 -25.72 -34.68
C PRO A 91 60.73 -26.27 -35.39
N PRO A 92 59.78 -25.38 -35.75
CA PRO A 92 58.37 -25.67 -35.95
C PRO A 92 58.09 -26.17 -37.38
N LYS A 93 56.97 -26.88 -37.57
CA LYS A 93 56.29 -26.97 -38.88
C LYS A 93 54.85 -27.46 -38.73
N GLU A 94 53.97 -26.68 -39.37
CA GLU A 94 52.79 -27.13 -40.13
C GLU A 94 51.71 -27.92 -39.37
N GLU A 95 50.80 -27.20 -38.73
CA GLU A 95 49.39 -27.64 -38.57
C GLU A 95 48.50 -26.40 -38.36
N ILE A 96 48.67 -25.43 -39.24
CA ILE A 96 47.52 -24.67 -39.74
C ILE A 96 46.88 -25.62 -40.76
N LEU A 97 45.55 -25.66 -40.82
CA LEU A 97 44.69 -26.40 -41.76
C LEU A 97 44.14 -27.73 -41.22
N GLN A 98 43.14 -27.64 -40.33
CA GLN A 98 42.07 -28.61 -40.07
C GLN A 98 41.35 -28.13 -38.79
N LEU A 99 40.40 -27.22 -38.83
CA LEU A 99 39.03 -27.47 -39.27
C LEU A 99 38.40 -26.12 -39.64
N PHE A 100 38.48 -25.76 -40.93
CA PHE A 100 37.55 -24.85 -41.57
C PHE A 100 36.40 -25.69 -42.15
N GLU A 101 35.71 -26.45 -41.32
CA GLU A 101 34.58 -27.31 -41.70
C GLU A 101 33.78 -27.45 -40.40
N THR A 102 32.52 -27.05 -40.23
CA THR A 102 31.40 -27.10 -41.15
C THR A 102 30.23 -26.26 -40.58
N THR A 103 29.69 -25.38 -41.42
CA THR A 103 28.25 -25.21 -41.73
C THR A 103 27.23 -24.62 -40.71
N PRO A 104 26.55 -23.52 -41.10
CA PRO A 104 25.26 -23.05 -40.56
C PRO A 104 24.07 -23.51 -41.44
N ALA A 105 22.87 -23.67 -40.86
CA ALA A 105 21.58 -23.91 -41.54
C ALA A 105 20.48 -24.15 -40.47
N ILE A 106 19.18 -23.82 -40.54
CA ILE A 106 18.21 -23.27 -41.52
C ILE A 106 16.94 -22.97 -40.65
N THR A 107 16.40 -21.74 -40.64
CA THR A 107 15.10 -21.26 -41.18
C THR A 107 13.92 -22.24 -41.24
N GLU A 108 12.78 -21.92 -40.60
CA GLU A 108 11.39 -22.17 -41.10
C GLU A 108 10.40 -21.42 -40.19
N ALA A 109 9.80 -20.28 -40.60
CA ALA A 109 8.56 -20.10 -41.38
C ALA A 109 7.30 -20.66 -40.67
N ALA A 110 6.38 -19.78 -40.23
CA ALA A 110 5.02 -19.57 -40.80
C ALA A 110 4.00 -20.62 -40.28
N GLU A 111 2.73 -20.37 -39.94
CA GLU A 111 1.70 -19.41 -40.35
C GLU A 111 0.42 -19.67 -39.48
N THR A 112 -0.46 -18.65 -39.31
CA THR A 112 -1.96 -18.64 -39.33
C THR A 112 -2.81 -19.82 -38.76
N GLU A 113 -4.06 -19.73 -38.26
CA GLU A 113 -5.16 -18.75 -38.12
C GLU A 113 -6.33 -19.47 -37.38
N THR A 114 -7.46 -18.75 -37.21
CA THR A 114 -8.86 -19.24 -37.15
C THR A 114 -9.59 -19.34 -35.80
N ALA A 115 -10.75 -18.68 -35.80
CA ALA A 115 -11.74 -18.44 -34.76
C ALA A 115 -12.77 -19.57 -34.58
N VAL A 116 -13.51 -19.56 -33.46
CA VAL A 116 -14.87 -20.13 -33.35
C VAL A 116 -15.73 -19.30 -32.39
N SER A 117 -16.89 -18.87 -32.88
CA SER A 117 -18.02 -18.27 -32.16
C SER A 117 -19.02 -19.33 -31.72
N ILE A 118 -19.71 -19.13 -30.59
CA ILE A 118 -21.02 -19.77 -30.27
C ILE A 118 -21.91 -18.73 -29.55
N GLU A 119 -23.19 -18.73 -29.92
CA GLU A 119 -24.24 -17.74 -29.65
C GLU A 119 -25.40 -18.39 -28.83
N ILE A 120 -26.27 -17.53 -28.29
CA ILE A 120 -27.71 -17.71 -27.92
C ILE A 120 -28.07 -18.21 -26.50
N ALA A 121 -28.74 -17.33 -25.73
CA ALA A 121 -30.09 -17.58 -25.17
C ALA A 121 -30.73 -16.28 -24.63
N THR A 122 -32.00 -16.09 -24.99
CA THR A 122 -32.87 -14.94 -24.74
C THR A 122 -33.91 -15.28 -23.68
N ASP A 123 -34.41 -14.22 -23.03
CA ASP A 123 -35.64 -14.10 -22.24
C ASP A 123 -35.65 -14.69 -20.83
N GLU A 124 -36.11 -13.91 -19.85
CA GLU A 124 -37.38 -14.14 -19.14
C GLU A 124 -37.70 -12.91 -18.27
N THR A 125 -38.95 -12.48 -18.41
CA THR A 125 -39.55 -11.27 -17.86
C THR A 125 -39.85 -11.46 -16.36
N GLY A 126 -39.07 -10.83 -15.49
CA GLY A 126 -39.30 -10.82 -14.03
C GLY A 126 -40.05 -9.56 -13.59
N ALA A 127 -41.33 -9.71 -13.24
CA ALA A 127 -42.20 -8.64 -12.79
C ALA A 127 -41.69 -7.94 -11.51
N LEU A 128 -41.55 -6.60 -11.58
CA LEU A 128 -41.29 -5.73 -10.44
C LEU A 128 -42.55 -5.65 -9.57
N SER A 129 -42.45 -6.14 -8.33
CA SER A 129 -43.49 -6.00 -7.30
C SER A 129 -43.50 -4.56 -6.77
N LEU A 130 -44.31 -3.69 -7.34
CA LEU A 130 -44.46 -2.27 -6.98
C LEU A 130 -45.36 -2.04 -5.75
N THR A 131 -45.24 -2.85 -4.70
CA THR A 131 -46.08 -2.72 -3.47
C THR A 131 -45.30 -2.27 -2.24
N GLU A 132 -44.11 -1.69 -2.43
CA GLU A 132 -43.27 -1.13 -1.35
C GLU A 132 -43.01 0.38 -1.54
N LEU A 133 -43.81 1.05 -2.36
CA LEU A 133 -43.61 2.46 -2.74
C LEU A 133 -44.39 3.47 -1.90
N ASP A 134 -45.14 3.05 -0.88
CA ASP A 134 -46.13 3.94 -0.24
C ASP A 134 -45.78 4.39 1.20
N ASN A 135 -44.59 4.06 1.72
CA ASN A 135 -44.17 4.48 3.08
C ASN A 135 -42.82 5.18 3.19
N THR A 136 -42.11 5.44 2.08
CA THR A 136 -40.73 5.97 2.10
C THR A 136 -40.62 7.39 1.50
N ILE A 137 -41.68 8.21 1.56
CA ILE A 137 -41.64 9.58 0.99
C ILE A 137 -41.84 10.66 2.06
N LEU A 138 -41.96 10.29 3.34
CA LEU A 138 -42.05 11.25 4.43
C LEU A 138 -40.82 11.10 5.34
N GLN A 139 -39.76 11.83 4.98
CA GLN A 139 -38.65 12.21 5.87
C GLN A 139 -37.71 11.07 6.31
N ALA A 140 -37.22 10.26 5.36
CA ALA A 140 -36.07 9.40 5.64
C ALA A 140 -34.83 10.29 5.85
N GLY A 141 -34.43 10.49 7.10
CA GLY A 141 -33.04 10.84 7.40
C GLY A 141 -32.11 9.78 6.79
N PRO A 142 -30.79 10.05 6.70
CA PRO A 142 -29.87 9.01 6.26
C PRO A 142 -30.07 7.76 7.12
N VAL A 143 -30.07 6.59 6.51
CA VAL A 143 -30.20 5.30 7.22
C VAL A 143 -28.86 4.58 7.09
N LEU A 144 -28.33 4.10 8.22
CA LEU A 144 -27.13 3.27 8.24
C LEU A 144 -27.40 1.98 7.42
N PRO A 145 -26.65 1.74 6.33
CA PRO A 145 -26.76 0.49 5.58
C PRO A 145 -26.43 -0.71 6.48
N PRO A 146 -27.18 -1.82 6.41
CA PRO A 146 -26.98 -2.98 7.29
C PRO A 146 -25.61 -3.65 7.11
N GLU A 147 -24.97 -3.45 5.96
CA GLU A 147 -23.59 -3.89 5.71
C GLU A 147 -22.56 -3.21 6.60
N PHE A 148 -22.87 -2.04 7.18
CA PHE A 148 -22.01 -1.30 8.10
C PHE A 148 -22.53 -1.33 9.55
N ASP A 149 -23.45 -2.24 9.86
CA ASP A 149 -24.04 -2.44 11.19
C ASP A 149 -23.94 -3.93 11.58
N GLN A 150 -22.77 -4.51 11.36
CA GLN A 150 -22.51 -5.94 11.55
C GLN A 150 -21.79 -6.26 12.87
N LEU A 151 -21.33 -5.26 13.61
CA LEU A 151 -20.47 -5.47 14.77
C LEU A 151 -21.21 -5.17 16.06
N GLU A 152 -21.33 -6.17 16.92
CA GLU A 152 -21.98 -5.99 18.22
C GLU A 152 -21.13 -5.12 19.16
N PRO A 153 -21.63 -3.94 19.59
CA PRO A 153 -20.91 -3.11 20.54
C PRO A 153 -20.88 -3.75 21.93
N THR A 154 -19.75 -3.64 22.61
CA THR A 154 -19.55 -4.08 24.00
C THR A 154 -19.69 -2.92 25.00
N ALA A 155 -19.75 -1.67 24.51
CA ALA A 155 -19.96 -0.48 25.32
C ALA A 155 -21.15 0.33 24.80
N GLU A 156 -21.93 0.89 25.72
CA GLU A 156 -23.09 1.73 25.40
C GLU A 156 -22.67 3.13 24.96
N LEU A 157 -23.49 3.75 24.11
CA LEU A 157 -23.29 5.15 23.69
C LEU A 157 -23.60 6.06 24.88
N ARG A 158 -22.72 7.01 25.17
CA ARG A 158 -22.91 7.93 26.29
C ARG A 158 -23.57 9.22 25.79
N PRO A 159 -24.41 9.88 26.60
CA PRO A 159 -25.07 11.12 26.20
C PRO A 159 -24.10 12.31 26.07
N ASP A 160 -22.88 12.20 26.62
CA ASP A 160 -21.81 13.18 26.47
C ASP A 160 -20.88 12.89 25.27
N THR A 161 -21.07 11.76 24.57
CA THR A 161 -20.30 11.40 23.38
C THR A 161 -20.58 12.39 22.25
N GLN A 162 -19.52 12.99 21.71
CA GLN A 162 -19.62 13.99 20.65
C GLN A 162 -18.52 13.78 19.61
N LEU A 163 -18.88 14.00 18.34
CA LEU A 163 -17.94 14.15 17.25
C LEU A 163 -17.96 15.60 16.78
N GLY A 164 -16.78 16.18 16.59
CA GLY A 164 -16.61 17.52 16.06
C GLY A 164 -17.03 17.63 14.60
N GLU A 165 -17.01 18.85 14.08
CA GLU A 165 -17.26 19.10 12.66
C GLU A 165 -16.21 18.40 11.80
N ILE A 166 -16.67 17.81 10.70
CA ILE A 166 -15.78 17.17 9.73
C ILE A 166 -15.20 18.24 8.80
N ALA A 167 -13.88 18.30 8.76
CA ALA A 167 -13.11 19.10 7.82
C ALA A 167 -12.43 18.21 6.77
N PHE A 168 -12.66 18.54 5.50
CA PHE A 168 -12.11 17.79 4.36
C PHE A 168 -10.82 18.42 3.84
N SER A 169 -9.81 17.60 3.53
CA SER A 169 -8.56 18.03 2.91
C SER A 169 -7.93 16.91 2.07
N THR A 170 -7.03 17.25 1.15
CA THR A 170 -6.21 16.26 0.44
C THR A 170 -4.98 15.82 1.24
N GLU A 171 -4.66 16.54 2.31
CA GLU A 171 -3.48 16.31 3.14
C GLU A 171 -3.79 16.52 4.63
N VAL A 172 -3.05 15.80 5.49
CA VAL A 172 -3.12 15.92 6.95
C VAL A 172 -1.70 16.07 7.52
N ASN A 173 -1.56 16.83 8.60
CA ASN A 173 -0.28 17.04 9.27
C ASN A 173 0.05 15.92 10.28
N ASN A 174 1.19 16.01 10.96
CA ASN A 174 1.62 15.03 11.96
C ASN A 174 0.72 14.97 13.22
N ASP A 175 -0.12 16.00 13.43
CA ASP A 175 -1.07 16.10 14.53
C ASP A 175 -2.50 15.68 14.10
N TYR A 176 -2.63 15.06 12.92
CA TYR A 176 -3.90 14.63 12.32
C TYR A 176 -4.89 15.76 12.05
N GLN A 177 -4.37 16.98 11.84
CA GLN A 177 -5.17 18.14 11.45
C GLN A 177 -5.14 18.30 9.93
N PRO A 178 -6.23 18.80 9.33
CA PRO A 178 -6.31 19.00 7.89
C PRO A 178 -5.38 20.14 7.46
N ILE A 179 -4.68 19.95 6.35
CA ILE A 179 -3.91 21.01 5.70
C ILE A 179 -4.79 21.63 4.62
N ASN A 180 -4.99 22.96 4.66
CA ASN A 180 -5.83 23.72 3.72
C ASN A 180 -7.21 23.07 3.51
N PRO A 181 -8.05 22.98 4.56
CA PRO A 181 -9.36 22.37 4.43
C PRO A 181 -10.24 23.12 3.42
N GLN A 182 -10.94 22.37 2.58
CA GLN A 182 -11.79 22.88 1.51
C GLN A 182 -13.14 22.17 1.52
N ARG A 183 -14.16 22.83 0.94
CA ARG A 183 -15.49 22.23 0.70
C ARG A 183 -15.78 21.97 -0.77
N ILE A 184 -14.86 22.36 -1.64
CA ILE A 184 -14.96 22.21 -3.09
C ILE A 184 -13.63 21.65 -3.57
N PHE A 185 -13.68 20.52 -4.27
CA PHE A 185 -12.52 19.88 -4.88
C PHE A 185 -12.76 19.72 -6.37
N ALA A 186 -11.67 19.62 -7.14
CA ALA A 186 -11.76 19.22 -8.54
C ALA A 186 -11.94 17.70 -8.65
N GLU A 187 -12.48 17.23 -9.76
CA GLU A 187 -12.45 15.81 -10.12
C GLU A 187 -11.00 15.32 -10.30
N GLY A 188 -10.80 14.01 -10.12
CA GLY A 188 -9.52 13.36 -10.37
C GLY A 188 -9.09 12.37 -9.29
N ASN A 189 -7.84 11.95 -9.38
CA ASN A 189 -7.27 10.90 -8.54
C ASN A 189 -6.47 11.48 -7.38
N TYR A 190 -7.08 11.48 -6.20
CA TYR A 190 -6.46 11.87 -4.94
C TYR A 190 -7.12 11.11 -3.79
N THR A 191 -6.54 11.24 -2.60
CA THR A 191 -7.15 10.75 -1.36
C THR A 191 -7.79 11.93 -0.65
N LEU A 192 -9.09 11.82 -0.36
CA LEU A 192 -9.80 12.79 0.46
C LEU A 192 -9.76 12.34 1.91
N TYR A 193 -9.25 13.20 2.79
CA TYR A 193 -9.24 12.99 4.23
C TYR A 193 -10.37 13.79 4.86
N ALA A 194 -11.12 13.14 5.74
CA ALA A 194 -12.13 13.73 6.59
C ALA A 194 -11.63 13.70 8.03
N THR A 195 -11.23 14.85 8.55
CA THR A 195 -10.70 15.01 9.91
C THR A 195 -11.79 15.51 10.85
N PHE A 196 -11.79 15.05 12.09
CA PHE A 196 -12.74 15.44 13.13
C PHE A 196 -12.10 15.27 14.52
N SER A 197 -12.65 15.91 15.54
CA SER A 197 -12.33 15.59 16.94
C SER A 197 -13.39 14.65 17.50
N TYR A 198 -13.04 13.89 18.53
CA TYR A 198 -14.01 13.10 19.29
C TYR A 198 -13.85 13.33 20.79
N HIS A 199 -14.97 13.23 21.50
CA HIS A 199 -15.07 13.42 22.94
C HIS A 199 -15.94 12.34 23.57
N ALA A 200 -15.56 11.88 24.76
CA ALA A 200 -16.28 10.87 25.55
C ALA A 200 -16.66 9.59 24.76
N MET A 201 -15.83 9.19 23.79
CA MET A 201 -15.93 7.87 23.16
C MET A 201 -15.46 6.78 24.14
N GLN A 202 -15.85 5.53 23.92
CA GLN A 202 -15.42 4.43 24.77
C GLN A 202 -14.96 3.24 23.94
N ASN A 203 -13.87 2.61 24.39
CA ASN A 203 -13.43 1.36 23.79
C ASN A 203 -14.53 0.30 23.93
N GLY A 204 -14.88 -0.34 22.82
CA GLY A 204 -15.98 -1.30 22.76
C GLY A 204 -17.26 -0.75 22.13
N MET A 205 -17.39 0.56 21.91
CA MET A 205 -18.47 1.10 21.06
C MET A 205 -18.24 0.65 19.61
N GLU A 206 -19.31 0.46 18.84
CA GLU A 206 -19.22 0.35 17.39
C GLU A 206 -19.26 1.75 16.78
N TRP A 207 -18.45 1.98 15.76
CA TRP A 207 -18.59 3.15 14.91
C TRP A 207 -18.60 2.72 13.44
N ALA A 208 -19.37 3.44 12.64
CA ALA A 208 -19.46 3.22 11.21
C ALA A 208 -19.34 4.56 10.48
N TRP A 209 -18.82 4.52 9.26
CA TRP A 209 -18.77 5.66 8.38
C TRP A 209 -19.30 5.27 7.01
N VAL A 210 -20.07 6.17 6.40
CA VAL A 210 -20.71 5.94 5.11
C VAL A 210 -20.43 7.14 4.22
N TRP A 211 -19.82 6.86 3.07
CA TRP A 211 -19.65 7.82 2.00
C TRP A 211 -20.80 7.65 1.02
N ARG A 212 -21.49 8.75 0.75
CA ARG A 212 -22.53 8.83 -0.27
C ARG A 212 -22.14 9.80 -1.35
N ARG A 213 -22.46 9.49 -2.60
CA ARG A 213 -22.41 10.43 -3.73
C ARG A 213 -23.83 10.65 -4.22
N ASN A 214 -24.30 11.89 -4.19
CA ASN A 214 -25.67 12.25 -4.58
C ASN A 214 -26.75 11.38 -3.89
N GLY A 215 -26.51 10.96 -2.65
CA GLY A 215 -27.40 10.09 -1.86
C GLY A 215 -27.16 8.58 -2.01
N GLU A 216 -26.41 8.13 -3.01
CA GLU A 216 -26.07 6.72 -3.23
C GLU A 216 -24.80 6.35 -2.44
N VAL A 217 -24.80 5.20 -1.76
CA VAL A 217 -23.63 4.71 -1.03
C VAL A 217 -22.53 4.33 -2.02
N VAL A 218 -21.34 4.90 -1.85
CA VAL A 218 -20.17 4.60 -2.70
C VAL A 218 -19.03 3.90 -1.96
N ASP A 219 -18.94 4.09 -0.65
CA ASP A 219 -17.95 3.45 0.21
C ASP A 219 -18.40 3.53 1.67
N GLY A 220 -17.82 2.72 2.53
CA GLY A 220 -18.08 2.78 3.96
C GLY A 220 -17.37 1.69 4.73
N GLY A 221 -17.58 1.67 6.02
CA GLY A 221 -17.06 0.63 6.88
C GLY A 221 -17.54 0.77 8.31
N ASN A 222 -17.31 -0.27 9.10
CA ASN A 222 -17.60 -0.28 10.52
C ASN A 222 -16.48 -0.95 11.31
N GLN A 223 -16.38 -0.60 12.59
CA GLN A 223 -15.38 -1.16 13.49
C GLN A 223 -15.80 -1.02 14.96
N ILE A 224 -15.20 -1.83 15.83
CA ILE A 224 -15.18 -1.58 17.27
C ILE A 224 -14.11 -0.53 17.60
N TRP A 225 -14.53 0.54 18.28
CA TRP A 225 -13.70 1.62 18.77
C TRP A 225 -12.67 1.14 19.79
N GLN A 226 -11.41 1.53 19.60
CA GLN A 226 -10.29 1.16 20.49
C GLN A 226 -9.31 2.33 20.72
N TYR A 227 -9.76 3.57 20.53
CA TYR A 227 -8.88 4.76 20.45
C TYR A 227 -8.93 5.66 21.69
N GLY A 228 -9.59 5.20 22.76
CA GLY A 228 -9.75 5.99 23.99
C GLY A 228 -10.89 6.99 23.90
N SER A 229 -10.92 7.95 24.83
CA SER A 229 -12.08 8.83 25.03
C SER A 229 -12.05 10.10 24.21
N ASP A 230 -10.87 10.69 24.01
CA ASP A 230 -10.72 12.03 23.45
C ASP A 230 -9.51 12.10 22.52
N GLY A 231 -9.66 12.80 21.39
CA GLY A 231 -8.55 13.01 20.46
C GLY A 231 -8.98 13.46 19.07
N PRO A 232 -8.00 13.69 18.17
CA PRO A 232 -8.26 13.84 16.75
C PRO A 232 -8.49 12.48 16.10
N GLY A 233 -9.45 12.41 15.19
CA GLY A 233 -9.72 11.29 14.31
C GLY A 233 -9.71 11.75 12.86
N TYR A 234 -9.48 10.81 11.95
CA TYR A 234 -9.77 11.04 10.54
C TYR A 234 -10.30 9.77 9.89
N ILE A 235 -10.92 9.90 8.74
CA ILE A 235 -11.26 8.84 7.78
C ILE A 235 -10.68 9.28 6.43
N TYR A 236 -10.42 8.34 5.52
CA TYR A 236 -10.03 8.68 4.15
C TYR A 236 -10.87 7.92 3.14
N PHE A 237 -11.03 8.51 1.96
CA PHE A 237 -11.66 7.89 0.81
C PHE A 237 -10.79 8.12 -0.44
N SER A 238 -10.57 7.05 -1.19
CA SER A 238 -9.69 7.05 -2.36
C SER A 238 -10.24 6.05 -3.40
N PRO A 239 -11.27 6.45 -4.18
CA PRO A 239 -11.85 5.60 -5.22
C PRO A 239 -10.80 5.27 -6.30
N GLU A 240 -10.81 4.03 -6.81
CA GLU A 240 -9.84 3.58 -7.84
C GLU A 240 -9.99 4.35 -9.16
N GLU A 241 -11.23 4.71 -9.52
CA GLU A 241 -11.55 5.50 -10.72
C GLU A 241 -11.38 7.01 -10.53
N GLY A 242 -11.10 7.44 -9.29
CA GLY A 242 -11.06 8.85 -8.92
C GLY A 242 -12.41 9.43 -8.53
N PHE A 243 -12.35 10.67 -8.04
CA PHE A 243 -13.53 11.43 -7.68
C PHE A 243 -14.20 11.96 -8.95
N GLN A 244 -15.40 11.46 -9.23
CA GLN A 244 -16.27 12.00 -10.28
C GLN A 244 -17.09 13.19 -9.73
N PRO A 245 -17.58 14.11 -10.58
CA PRO A 245 -18.37 15.25 -10.14
C PRO A 245 -19.65 14.85 -9.38
N GLY A 246 -19.99 15.61 -8.34
CA GLY A 246 -21.16 15.36 -7.51
C GLY A 246 -20.99 15.87 -6.08
N GLU A 247 -22.07 15.79 -5.31
CA GLU A 247 -22.03 16.02 -3.88
C GLU A 247 -21.65 14.72 -3.17
N TYR A 248 -20.56 14.76 -2.41
CA TYR A 248 -20.16 13.66 -1.53
C TYR A 248 -20.52 14.01 -0.09
N THR A 249 -21.20 13.10 0.58
CA THR A 249 -21.60 13.25 1.97
C THR A 249 -20.95 12.15 2.80
N LEU A 250 -20.28 12.54 3.87
CA LEU A 250 -19.77 11.62 4.88
C LEU A 250 -20.73 11.64 6.08
N GLU A 251 -21.19 10.45 6.45
CA GLU A 251 -21.97 10.21 7.66
C GLU A 251 -21.13 9.38 8.63
N VAL A 252 -21.10 9.77 9.91
CA VAL A 252 -20.42 9.00 10.96
C VAL A 252 -21.43 8.63 12.03
N TRP A 253 -21.53 7.33 12.25
CA TRP A 253 -22.47 6.65 13.13
C TRP A 253 -21.72 6.03 14.30
N VAL A 254 -22.31 6.02 15.48
CA VAL A 254 -21.78 5.33 16.67
C VAL A 254 -22.92 4.58 17.33
N ASN A 255 -22.75 3.26 17.53
CA ASN A 255 -23.78 2.35 18.03
C ASN A 255 -25.15 2.55 17.32
N GLY A 256 -25.14 2.69 15.99
CA GLY A 256 -26.34 2.91 15.18
C GLY A 256 -26.94 4.33 15.24
N GLU A 257 -26.36 5.27 15.99
CA GLU A 257 -26.81 6.67 16.05
C GLU A 257 -25.92 7.59 15.20
N LEU A 258 -26.52 8.44 14.37
CA LEU A 258 -25.79 9.43 13.58
C LEU A 258 -25.27 10.55 14.48
N LEU A 259 -23.96 10.65 14.67
CA LEU A 259 -23.35 11.70 15.50
C LEU A 259 -22.91 12.92 14.70
N THR A 260 -22.42 12.74 13.48
CA THR A 260 -21.98 13.87 12.64
C THR A 260 -22.10 13.53 11.15
N GLN A 261 -22.33 14.57 10.35
CA GLN A 261 -22.44 14.48 8.90
C GLN A 261 -21.87 15.76 8.28
N SER A 262 -21.20 15.65 7.13
CA SER A 262 -20.73 16.80 6.37
C SER A 262 -20.67 16.48 4.88
N SER A 263 -20.97 17.47 4.05
CA SER A 263 -20.91 17.38 2.59
C SER A 263 -19.77 18.19 2.00
N VAL A 264 -19.31 17.72 0.84
CA VAL A 264 -18.29 18.33 0.00
C VAL A 264 -18.72 18.23 -1.46
N ILE A 265 -18.38 19.24 -2.26
CA ILE A 265 -18.69 19.27 -3.69
C ILE A 265 -17.44 18.91 -4.49
N VAL A 266 -17.56 17.94 -5.38
CA VAL A 266 -16.55 17.68 -6.41
C VAL A 266 -17.08 18.25 -7.72
N ASN A 267 -16.34 19.20 -8.29
CA ASN A 267 -16.68 19.84 -9.56
C ASN A 267 -15.75 19.35 -10.66
N ASP A 268 -16.21 19.50 -11.90
CA ASP A 268 -15.35 19.38 -13.08
C ASP A 268 -14.16 20.36 -12.94
N ALA A 269 -12.95 19.84 -13.10
CA ALA A 269 -11.70 20.57 -12.99
C ALA A 269 -11.64 21.77 -13.94
N ALA A 270 -12.40 21.75 -15.04
CA ALA A 270 -12.50 22.84 -16.00
C ALA A 270 -13.04 24.15 -15.38
N LEU A 271 -13.81 24.09 -14.29
CA LEU A 271 -14.38 25.27 -13.63
C LEU A 271 -13.47 25.87 -12.55
N SER A 272 -12.58 25.07 -11.95
CA SER A 272 -11.65 25.55 -10.91
C SER A 272 -10.40 26.24 -11.44
N ALA A 273 -10.07 26.06 -12.73
CA ALA A 273 -8.94 26.72 -13.38
C ALA A 273 -9.28 28.12 -13.96
N GLY A 274 -10.54 28.57 -13.83
CA GLY A 274 -11.06 29.75 -14.50
C GLY A 274 -11.31 31.00 -13.63
N ASN A 275 -10.91 31.02 -12.36
CA ASN A 275 -11.11 32.16 -11.45
C ASN A 275 -9.83 32.54 -10.70
#